data_AF-A0A917FIC8-F1
#
_entry.id   AF-A0A917FIC8-F1
#
_cell.length_a   1.000
_cell.length_b   1.000
_cell.length_c   1.000
_cell.angle_alpha   90.00
_cell.angle_beta   90.00
_cell.angle_gamma   90.00
#
_symmetry.space_group_name_H-M   'P 1'
#
loop_
_entity.id
_entity.type
_entity.pdbx_description
1 polymer ?
#
loop_
_entity_poly.entity_id
_entity_poly.type
_entity_poly.pdbx_seq_one_letter_code
_entity_poly.pdbx_strand_id
1 'polypeptide(L)' 'MGSFSDPRTPFSRILIGSQEREVSSLEEALGFIRECDGDGLAELLASQARAAGMDGDKAILALKGRLDAFRSVLAEY' A
#
# COMPACT_ATOMS: atom_id res chain seq x y z
N MET A 1 -29.08 22.48 9.69
CA MET A 1 -27.62 22.67 9.63
C MET A 1 -26.97 21.35 9.99
N GLY A 2 -26.47 20.59 9.01
CA GLY A 2 -25.76 19.33 9.24
C GLY A 2 -24.26 19.60 9.25
N SER A 3 -23.64 19.48 10.42
CA SER A 3 -22.18 19.52 10.55
C SER A 3 -21.63 18.17 10.08
N PHE A 4 -21.06 18.14 8.88
CA PHE A 4 -20.26 17.00 8.44
C PHE A 4 -18.89 17.11 9.12
N SER A 5 -18.70 16.34 10.20
CA SER A 5 -17.42 16.27 10.88
C SER A 5 -16.41 15.50 10.03
N ASP A 6 -15.30 16.20 9.79
CA ASP A 6 -13.95 15.78 9.38
C ASP A 6 -13.75 14.92 8.10
N PRO A 7 -12.84 15.34 7.19
CA PRO A 7 -12.36 14.48 6.13
C PRO A 7 -11.56 13.35 6.77
N ARG A 8 -12.16 12.15 6.82
CA ARG A 8 -11.48 10.92 7.21
C ARG A 8 -10.17 10.84 6.42
N THR A 9 -9.05 10.78 7.13
CA THR A 9 -7.74 10.44 6.56
C THR A 9 -7.95 9.27 5.59
N PRO A 10 -7.53 9.35 4.32
CA PRO A 10 -7.89 8.34 3.34
C PRO A 10 -7.14 7.03 3.65
N PHE A 11 -7.79 6.17 4.43
CA PHE A 11 -7.31 4.82 4.66
C PHE A 11 -7.33 4.03 3.36
N SER A 12 -6.26 3.29 3.10
CA SER A 12 -6.14 2.43 1.93
C SER A 12 -6.10 0.98 2.37
N ARG A 13 -6.92 0.12 1.75
CA ARG A 13 -6.84 -1.32 1.96
C ARG A 13 -5.84 -1.98 1.02
N ILE A 14 -4.98 -2.80 1.60
CA ILE A 14 -3.97 -3.60 0.91
C ILE A 14 -4.27 -5.08 1.17
N LEU A 15 -4.22 -5.89 0.11
CA LEU A 15 -4.36 -7.35 0.16
C LEU A 15 -3.02 -7.99 -0.21
N ILE A 16 -2.52 -8.89 0.64
CA ILE A 16 -1.30 -9.66 0.42
C ILE A 16 -1.61 -11.15 0.66
N GLY A 17 -1.50 -11.96 -0.39
CA GLY A 17 -1.96 -13.35 -0.34
C GLY A 17 -3.46 -13.42 -0.02
N SER A 18 -3.81 -14.02 1.14
CA SER A 18 -5.18 -14.08 1.67
C SER A 18 -5.46 -13.08 2.80
N GLN A 19 -4.47 -12.26 3.18
CA GLN A 19 -4.57 -11.32 4.31
C GLN A 19 -4.88 -9.91 3.80
N GLU A 20 -5.91 -9.28 4.37
CA GLU A 20 -6.29 -7.89 4.07
C GLU A 20 -6.05 -7.01 5.30
N ARG A 21 -5.47 -5.82 5.08
CA ARG A 21 -5.29 -4.82 6.13
C ARG A 21 -5.58 -3.42 5.61
N GLU A 22 -6.22 -2.63 6.46
CA GLU A 22 -6.39 -1.20 6.26
C GLU A 22 -5.15 -0.48 6.79
N VAL A 23 -4.55 0.38 5.96
CA VAL A 23 -3.34 1.12 6.30
C VAL A 23 -3.53 2.62 6.04
N SER A 24 -2.90 3.42 6.89
CA SER A 24 -3.00 4.89 6.90
C SER A 24 -1.70 5.59 6.49
N SER A 25 -0.60 4.85 6.39
CA SER A 25 0.72 5.39 6.03
C SER A 25 1.52 4.40 5.18
N LEU A 26 2.53 4.91 4.47
CA LEU A 26 3.48 4.07 3.74
C LEU A 26 4.27 3.15 4.68
N GLU A 27 4.63 3.63 5.88
CA GLU A 27 5.37 2.82 6.86
C GLU A 27 4.54 1.62 7.33
N GLU A 28 3.26 1.84 7.62
CA GLU A 28 2.32 0.79 8.01
C GLU A 28 2.10 -0.22 6.86
N ALA A 29 2.00 0.27 5.62
CA ALA A 29 1.90 -0.56 4.43
C ALA A 29 3.13 -1.46 4.23
N LEU A 30 4.33 -0.89 4.41
CA LEU A 30 5.58 -1.64 4.31
C LEU A 30 5.73 -2.65 5.44
N GLY A 31 5.34 -2.28 6.67
CA GLY A 31 5.30 -3.19 7.82
C GLY A 31 4.40 -4.39 7.56
N PHE A 32 3.20 -4.17 7.03
CA PHE A 32 2.29 -5.26 6.67
C PHE A 32 2.86 -6.19 5.59
N ILE A 33 3.58 -5.66 4.60
CA ILE A 33 4.26 -6.48 3.59
C ILE A 33 5.35 -7.35 4.23
N ARG A 34 6.14 -6.81 5.15
CA ARG A 34 7.17 -7.58 5.88
C ARG A 34 6.57 -8.69 6.74
N GLU A 35 5.47 -8.41 7.43
CA GLU A 35 4.75 -9.41 8.23
C GLU A 35 4.21 -10.58 7.41
N CYS A 36 3.98 -10.39 6.11
CA CYS A 36 3.55 -11.45 5.18
C CYS A 36 4.72 -12.16 4.49
N ASP A 37 5.91 -12.20 5.12
CA ASP A 37 7.17 -12.72 4.57
C ASP A 37 7.62 -12.01 3.27
N GLY A 38 7.14 -10.78 3.06
CA GLY A 38 7.39 -9.98 1.86
C GLY A 38 8.58 -9.03 1.98
N ASP A 39 9.58 -9.30 2.81
CA ASP A 39 10.67 -8.36 3.12
C ASP A 39 11.36 -7.76 1.88
N GLY A 40 11.71 -8.60 0.92
CA GLY A 40 12.33 -8.14 -0.34
C GLY A 40 11.39 -7.29 -1.20
N LEU A 41 10.09 -7.59 -1.17
CA LEU A 41 9.07 -6.80 -1.86
C LEU A 41 8.87 -5.44 -1.17
N ALA A 42 8.83 -5.43 0.17
CA ALA A 42 8.74 -4.20 0.95
C ALA A 42 9.94 -3.29 0.70
N GLU A 43 11.16 -3.83 0.71
CA GLU A 43 12.37 -3.04 0.42
C GLU A 43 12.40 -2.48 -1.01
N LEU A 44 12.04 -3.30 -2.00
CA LEU A 44 11.95 -2.85 -3.40
C LEU A 44 10.95 -1.71 -3.55
N LEU A 45 9.77 -1.83 -2.95
CA LEU A 45 8.73 -0.82 -3.02
C LEU A 45 9.09 0.45 -2.25
N ALA A 46 9.71 0.32 -1.07
CA ALA A 46 10.24 1.44 -0.30
C ALA A 46 11.34 2.21 -1.07
N SER A 47 12.25 1.49 -1.71
CA SER A 47 13.32 2.06 -2.54
C SER A 47 12.75 2.86 -3.71
N GLN A 48 11.76 2.30 -4.41
CA GLN A 48 11.10 2.99 -5.53
C GLN A 48 10.30 4.22 -5.09
N ALA A 49 9.60 4.16 -3.95
CA ALA A 49 8.87 5.32 -3.43
C ALA A 49 9.82 6.47 -3.10
N ARG A 50 10.97 6.18 -2.47
CA ARG A 50 12.03 7.15 -2.19
C ARG A 50 12.64 7.72 -3.47
N ALA A 51 12.96 6.88 -4.45
CA ALA A 51 13.54 7.30 -5.73
C ALA A 51 12.59 8.21 -6.54
N ALA A 52 11.27 8.00 -6.41
CA ALA A 52 10.26 8.82 -7.06
C ALA A 52 9.89 10.10 -6.29
N GLY A 53 10.47 10.31 -5.10
CA GLY A 53 10.09 11.42 -4.21
C GLY A 53 8.62 11.39 -3.79
N MET A 54 8.01 10.20 -3.75
CA MET A 54 6.60 10.04 -3.41
C MET A 54 6.41 9.95 -1.90
N ASP A 55 5.52 10.78 -1.37
CA ASP A 55 5.17 10.87 0.04
C ASP A 55 3.68 10.58 0.30
N GLY A 56 3.38 10.22 1.55
CA GLY A 56 2.02 10.02 2.07
C GLY A 56 1.12 9.15 1.19
N ASP A 57 -0.09 9.64 0.94
CA ASP A 57 -1.16 8.94 0.22
C ASP A 57 -0.78 8.54 -1.21
N LYS A 58 0.05 9.34 -1.89
CA LYS A 58 0.50 9.06 -3.25
C LYS A 58 1.38 7.82 -3.30
N ALA A 59 2.23 7.65 -2.29
CA ALA A 59 3.06 6.45 -2.17
C ALA A 59 2.21 5.20 -1.91
N ILE A 60 1.16 5.31 -1.09
CA ILE A 60 0.24 4.20 -0.79
C ILE A 60 -0.57 3.80 -2.02
N LEU A 61 -1.10 4.75 -2.79
CA LEU A 61 -1.81 4.47 -4.04
C LEU A 61 -0.90 3.85 -5.09
N ALA A 62 0.33 4.34 -5.24
CA ALA A 62 1.32 3.77 -6.14
C ALA A 62 1.71 2.34 -5.73
N LEU A 63 1.87 2.10 -4.43
CA LEU A 63 2.14 0.78 -3.86
C LEU A 63 1.00 -0.19 -4.18
N LYS A 64 -0.24 0.22 -3.93
CA LYS A 64 -1.43 -0.58 -4.22
C LYS A 64 -1.55 -0.94 -5.70
N GLY A 65 -1.39 0.05 -6.59
CA GLY A 65 -1.43 -0.18 -8.03
C GLY A 65 -0.36 -1.19 -8.51
N ARG A 66 0.83 -1.18 -7.90
CA ARG A 66 1.88 -2.16 -8.20
C ARG A 66 1.54 -3.56 -7.69
N LEU A 67 1.01 -3.68 -6.47
CA LEU A 67 0.56 -4.97 -5.93
C LEU A 67 -0.55 -5.58 -6.80
N ASP A 68 -1.51 -4.76 -7.24
CA ASP A 68 -2.57 -5.19 -8.14
C ASP A 68 -2.01 -5.61 -9.52
N ALA A 69 -1.02 -4.88 -10.05
CA ALA A 69 -0.34 -5.26 -11.28
C ALA A 69 0.41 -6.60 -11.16
N PHE A 70 1.12 -6.83 -10.05
CA PHE A 70 1.78 -8.12 -9.77
C PHE A 70 0.76 -9.27 -9.72
N ARG A 71 -0.41 -9.06 -9.08
CA ARG A 71 -1.48 -10.06 -9.05
C ARG A 71 -2.01 -10.37 -10.45
N SER A 72 -2.18 -9.36 -11.30
CA SER A 72 -2.65 -9.57 -12.69
C SER A 72 -1.69 -10.46 -13.47
N VAL A 73 -0.38 -10.19 -13.39
CA VAL A 73 0.65 -10.97 -14.09
C VAL A 73 0.71 -12.42 -13.61
N LEU A 74 0.52 -12.66 -12.31
CA LEU A 74 0.50 -14.01 -11.74
C LEU A 74 -0.80 -14.77 -12.00
N ALA A 75 -1.91 -14.08 -12.25
CA ALA A 75 -3.19 -14.71 -12.56
C ALA A 75 -3.29 -15.21 -14.02
N GLU A 76 -2.41 -14.73 -14.89
CA GLU A 76 -2.30 -15.16 -16.30
C GLU A 76 -1.40 -16.39 -16.51
N TYR A 77 -0.82 -16.94 -15.43
CA TYR A 77 0.00 -18.16 -15.40
C TYR A 77 -0.66 -19.26 -14.57
#